data_AF-A0A850SR49-F1
#
_entry.id   AF-A0A850SR49-F1
#
_cell.length_a   1.000
_cell.length_b   1.000
_cell.length_c   1.000
_cell.angle_alpha   90.00
_cell.angle_beta   90.00
_cell.angle_gamma   90.00
#
_symmetry.space_group_name_H-M   'P 1'
#
loop_
_entity.id
_entity.type
_entity.pdbx_description
1 polymer ?
#
loop_
_entity_poly.entity_id
_entity_poly.type
_entity_poly.pdbx_seq_one_letter_code
_entity_poly.pdbx_strand_id
1 'polypeptide(L)' 'MRSVYEWQGTIQDECEVVMIAKTHADCLPELEEAVKRMHSYDCPCIVEVAVSGGNNAFLDWVKAQASGPCVSKG' A
#
# COMPACT_ATOMS: atom_id res chain seq x y z
N MET A 1 -14.03 -8.12 2.27
CA MET A 1 -14.35 -6.82 2.91
C MET A 1 -15.59 -6.27 2.23
N ARG A 2 -16.46 -5.57 2.95
CA ARG A 2 -17.55 -4.79 2.33
C ARG A 2 -17.16 -3.33 2.43
N SER A 3 -17.03 -2.65 1.29
CA SER A 3 -16.64 -1.25 1.20
C SER A 3 -17.88 -0.42 0.89
N VAL A 4 -18.17 0.57 1.75
CA VAL A 4 -19.28 1.50 1.57
C VAL A 4 -18.71 2.91 1.48
N TYR A 5 -18.98 3.61 0.38
CA TYR A 5 -18.44 4.95 0.11
C TYR A 5 -19.38 5.74 -0.79
N GLU A 6 -19.21 7.07 -0.85
CA GLU A 6 -19.96 7.92 -1.78
C GLU A 6 -19.08 8.25 -2.99
N TRP A 7 -19.62 8.04 -4.19
CA TRP A 7 -18.97 8.42 -5.44
C TRP A 7 -19.96 9.09 -6.37
N GLN A 8 -19.62 10.30 -6.83
CA GLN A 8 -20.46 11.13 -7.70
C GLN A 8 -21.91 11.29 -7.18
N GLY A 9 -22.07 11.50 -5.87
CA GLY A 9 -23.38 11.70 -5.23
C GLY A 9 -24.19 10.41 -5.01
N THR A 10 -23.62 9.23 -5.29
CA THR A 10 -24.28 7.94 -5.11
C THR A 10 -23.52 7.09 -4.11
N ILE A 11 -24.23 6.47 -3.17
CA ILE A 11 -23.65 5.49 -2.25
C ILE A 11 -23.36 4.18 -3.01
N GLN A 12 -22.11 3.76 -2.96
CA GLN A 12 -21.61 2.48 -3.43
C GLN A 12 -21.52 1.51 -2.27
N ASP A 13 -21.76 0.23 -2.54
CA ASP A 13 -21.66 -0.85 -1.58
C ASP A 13 -21.13 -2.11 -2.26
N GLU A 14 -19.82 -2.35 -2.14
CA GLU A 14 -19.06 -3.27 -2.98
C GLU A 14 -18.30 -4.32 -2.17
N CYS A 15 -18.09 -5.50 -2.78
CA CYS A 15 -17.29 -6.57 -2.20
C CYS A 15 -15.84 -6.45 -2.68
N GLU A 16 -14.93 -6.14 -1.76
CA GLU A 16 -13.53 -5.89 -2.08
C GLU A 16 -12.57 -6.71 -1.21
N VAL A 17 -11.29 -6.68 -1.58
CA VAL A 17 -10.19 -7.28 -0.82
C VAL A 17 -9.29 -6.17 -0.30
N VAL A 18 -8.94 -6.25 0.98
CA VAL A 18 -7.93 -5.36 1.58
C VAL A 18 -6.59 -6.07 1.58
N MET A 19 -5.58 -5.42 1.00
CA MET A 19 -4.19 -5.88 1.04
C MET A 19 -3.41 -5.06 2.06
N ILE A 20 -2.74 -5.76 2.99
CA ILE A 20 -1.78 -5.13 3.91
C ILE A 20 -0.38 -5.55 3.50
N ALA A 21 0.29 -4.69 2.73
CA ALA A 21 1.69 -4.84 2.34
C ALA A 21 2.63 -4.26 3.41
N LYS A 22 3.87 -4.77 3.46
CA LYS A 22 4.92 -4.27 4.34
C LYS A 22 6.10 -3.91 3.47
N THR A 23 6.62 -2.70 3.63
CA THR A 23 7.73 -2.18 2.84
C THR A 23 8.51 -1.16 3.68
N HIS A 24 9.60 -0.63 3.13
CA HIS A 24 10.28 0.53 3.69
C HIS A 24 9.56 1.81 3.30
N ALA A 25 9.60 2.82 4.17
CA ALA A 25 9.04 4.14 3.86
C ALA A 25 9.62 4.72 2.57
N ASP A 26 10.92 4.55 2.34
CA ASP A 26 11.62 5.02 1.14
C ASP A 26 11.09 4.36 -0.16
N CYS A 27 10.46 3.19 -0.07
CA CYS A 27 9.87 2.46 -1.20
C CYS A 27 8.41 2.83 -1.49
N LEU A 28 7.78 3.66 -0.65
CA LEU A 28 6.37 4.02 -0.82
C LEU A 28 6.09 4.67 -2.19
N PRO A 29 6.89 5.64 -2.70
CA PRO A 29 6.59 6.27 -3.99
C PRO A 29 6.61 5.27 -5.15
N GLU A 30 7.58 4.36 -5.19
CA GLU A 30 7.67 3.35 -6.26
C GLU A 30 6.55 2.31 -6.15
N LEU A 31 6.19 1.92 -4.93
CA LEU A 31 5.08 1.00 -4.68
C LEU A 31 3.74 1.61 -5.10
N GLU A 32 3.49 2.86 -4.73
CA GLU A 32 2.28 3.59 -5.09
C GLU A 32 2.11 3.62 -6.61
N GLU A 33 3.16 3.99 -7.34
CA GLU A 33 3.14 4.02 -8.80
C GLU A 33 2.98 2.63 -9.42
N ALA A 34 3.57 1.58 -8.82
CA ALA A 34 3.36 0.21 -9.28
C ALA A 34 1.90 -0.22 -9.10
N VAL A 35 1.29 0.07 -7.95
CA VAL A 35 -0.12 -0.24 -7.68
C VAL A 35 -1.02 0.51 -8.65
N LYS A 36 -0.84 1.83 -8.83
CA LYS A 36 -1.63 2.63 -9.78
C LYS A 36 -1.60 2.07 -11.20
N ARG A 37 -0.44 1.59 -11.67
CA ARG A 37 -0.33 1.00 -13.02
C ARG A 37 -1.08 -0.33 -13.20
N MET A 38 -1.30 -1.08 -12.12
CA MET A 38 -1.92 -2.41 -12.17
C MET A 38 -3.38 -2.39 -11.72
N HIS A 39 -3.79 -1.40 -10.92
CA HIS A 39 -5.11 -1.35 -10.31
C HIS A 39 -6.18 -0.99 -11.34
N SER A 40 -7.38 -1.55 -11.19
CA SER A 40 -8.50 -1.30 -12.11
C SER A 40 -9.19 0.05 -11.91
N TYR A 41 -9.06 0.64 -10.73
CA TYR A 41 -9.64 1.94 -10.39
C TYR A 41 -8.72 3.09 -10.75
N ASP A 42 -9.31 4.20 -11.19
CA ASP A 42 -8.58 5.45 -11.48
C ASP A 42 -7.94 6.07 -10.23
N CYS A 43 -8.55 5.87 -9.05
CA CYS A 43 -8.06 6.34 -7.76
C CYS A 43 -8.08 5.18 -6.75
N PRO A 44 -7.04 4.31 -6.72
CA PRO A 44 -6.95 3.24 -5.74
C PRO A 44 -6.71 3.78 -4.33
N CYS A 45 -7.30 3.15 -3.33
CA CYS A 45 -7.03 3.46 -1.93
C CYS A 45 -5.65 2.92 -1.52
N ILE A 46 -4.65 3.80 -1.45
CA ILE A 46 -3.28 3.50 -1.02
C ILE A 46 -2.95 4.41 0.16
N VAL A 47 -2.73 3.82 1.34
CA VAL A 47 -2.48 4.56 2.58
C VAL A 47 -1.33 3.92 3.33
N GLU A 48 -0.36 4.72 3.76
CA GLU A 48 0.69 4.29 4.68
C GLU A 48 0.17 4.30 6.13
N VAL A 49 0.47 3.24 6.86
CA VAL A 49 0.31 3.18 8.32
C VAL A 49 1.68 3.01 8.95
N ALA A 50 2.19 4.07 9.57
CA ALA A 50 3.51 4.06 10.19
C ALA A 50 3.58 3.06 11.36
N VAL A 51 4.61 2.21 11.36
CA VAL A 51 4.87 1.24 12.42
C VAL A 51 5.80 1.86 13.46
N SER A 52 5.29 2.13 14.67
CA SER A 52 6.06 2.73 15.76
C SER A 52 6.84 1.72 16.62
N GLY A 53 6.54 0.42 16.50
CA GLY A 53 7.20 -0.64 17.24
C GLY A 53 6.62 -2.03 16.92
N GLY A 54 7.27 -3.09 17.42
CA GLY A 54 6.84 -4.46 17.20
C GLY A 54 7.89 -5.49 17.61
N ASN A 55 7.72 -6.74 17.18
CA ASN A 55 8.73 -7.78 17.37
C ASN A 55 9.95 -7.50 16.48
N ASN A 56 11.08 -7.16 17.09
CA ASN A 56 12.30 -6.79 16.38
C ASN A 56 12.75 -7.83 15.34
N ALA A 57 12.70 -9.12 15.67
CA ALA A 57 13.11 -10.16 14.73
C ALA A 57 12.24 -10.19 13.46
N PHE A 58 10.94 -9.92 13.60
CA PHE A 58 10.03 -9.82 12.47
C PHE A 58 10.28 -8.55 11.65
N LEU A 59 10.46 -7.41 12.33
CA LEU A 59 10.73 -6.14 11.65
C LEU A 59 12.06 -6.18 10.89
N ASP A 60 13.09 -6.81 11.46
CA ASP A 60 14.39 -6.97 10.79
C ASP A 60 14.30 -7.92 9.60
N TRP A 61 13.48 -8.98 9.69
CA TRP A 61 13.18 -9.81 8.53
C TRP A 61 12.46 -9.04 7.42
N VAL A 62 11.41 -8.26 7.75
CA VAL A 62 10.71 -7.41 6.77
C VAL A 62 11.70 -6.45 6.11
N LYS A 63 12.59 -5.82 6.90
CA LYS A 63 13.59 -4.91 6.36
C LYS A 63 14.51 -5.60 5.35
N ALA A 64 14.95 -6.81 5.67
CA ALA A 64 15.79 -7.60 4.77
C ALA A 64 15.06 -8.03 3.48
N GLN A 65 13.73 -8.23 3.50
CA GLN A 65 12.96 -8.60 2.31
C GLN A 65 12.74 -7.44 1.34
N ALA A 66 12.58 -6.22 1.85
CA ALA A 66 12.35 -5.02 1.04
C ALA A 66 13.66 -4.34 0.60
N SER A 67 14.81 -4.99 0.82
CA SER A 67 16.14 -4.51 0.44
C SER A 67 16.44 -4.73 -1.05
N GLY A 68 15.65 -4.11 -1.93
CA GLY A 68 16.04 -3.82 -3.31
C GLY A 68 16.31 -2.32 -3.43
N PRO A 69 17.22 -1.85 -4.31
CA PRO A 69 17.39 -0.42 -4.51
C PRO A 69 16.05 0.16 -4.97
N CYS A 70 15.49 1.09 -4.19
CA CYS A 70 14.64 2.10 -4.78
C CYS A 70 15.47 2.78 -5.84
N VAL A 71 15.10 2.58 -7.09
CA VAL A 71 15.85 3.14 -8.20
C VAL A 71 15.65 4.64 -8.11
N SER A 72 16.64 5.33 -7.53
CA SER A 72 16.85 6.75 -7.71
C SER A 72 17.08 6.99 -9.20
N LYS A 73 16.00 7.08 -9.97
CA LYS A 73 16.04 7.76 -11.26
C LYS A 73 16.26 9.22 -10.91
N GLY A 74 17.44 9.71 -11.27
CA GLY A 74 17.93 11.05 -10.99
C GLY A 74 17.18 12.15 -11.71
#